data_AF-A0A7J4L022-F1
#
_entry.id   AF-A0A7J4L022-F1
#
_cell.length_a   1.000
_cell.length_b   1.000
_cell.length_c   1.000
_cell.angle_alpha   90.00
_cell.angle_beta   90.00
_cell.angle_gamma   90.00
#
_symmetry.space_group_name_H-M   'P 1'
#
loop_
_entity.id
_entity.type
_entity.pdbx_description
1 polymer ?
#
loop_
_entity_poly.entity_id
_entity_poly.type
_entity_poly.pdbx_seq_one_letter_code
_entity_poly.pdbx_strand_id
1 'polypeptide(L)'
;SKGKFVEKILPDALQLIASNIRAGLTTERALIVSARPEFGPLELELKKASKRILTGTPIQDALAEIANRIQSKSLEKTIWLVNKGIGSGGQIADVLTQLSDDLREQNSLQDEIRANISIYIMLIFFAAAIGAPMMFGISSFIVQILSKQISGLQNIEVPVAQVSSRTPFAGLPQSNISPDFVLVFAELALLVTVIFASLTMGVINTGNEKNGFKYLPVLFIISFAAFFAIRLILSTMFKQLI
;
A
#
# COMPACT_ATOMS: atom_id res chain seq x y z
N SER A 1 16.69 -4.58 4.77
CA SER A 1 17.78 -5.40 4.20
C SER A 1 18.96 -4.51 3.90
N LYS A 2 20.21 -5.00 4.08
CA LYS A 2 21.43 -4.25 3.76
C LYS A 2 21.42 -3.76 2.30
N GLY A 3 20.99 -4.60 1.36
CA GLY A 3 20.86 -4.23 -0.06
C GLY A 3 19.96 -3.03 -0.31
N LYS A 4 18.75 -2.98 0.28
CA LYS A 4 17.82 -1.83 0.11
C LYS A 4 18.39 -0.50 0.61
N PHE A 5 19.15 -0.52 1.71
CA PHE A 5 19.81 0.69 2.20
C PHE A 5 20.88 1.15 1.22
N VAL A 6 21.69 0.20 0.74
CA VAL A 6 22.77 0.48 -0.21
C VAL A 6 22.21 1.01 -1.53
N GLU A 7 21.11 0.48 -2.04
CA GLU A 7 20.44 0.98 -3.26
C GLU A 7 20.02 2.45 -3.14
N LYS A 8 19.60 2.88 -1.95
CA LYS A 8 19.18 4.27 -1.71
C LYS A 8 20.37 5.23 -1.70
N ILE A 9 21.52 4.81 -1.17
CA ILE A 9 22.71 5.65 -1.00
C ILE A 9 23.72 5.51 -2.16
N LEU A 10 23.54 4.50 -3.01
CA LEU A 10 24.41 4.22 -4.16
C LEU A 10 24.58 5.40 -5.13
N PRO A 11 23.54 6.19 -5.49
CA PRO A 11 23.71 7.38 -6.30
C PRO A 11 24.73 8.35 -5.71
N ASP A 12 24.62 8.64 -4.41
CA ASP A 12 25.50 9.59 -3.72
C ASP A 12 26.95 9.09 -3.68
N ALA A 13 27.14 7.78 -3.45
CA ALA A 13 28.46 7.16 -3.50
C ALA A 13 29.07 7.24 -4.90
N LEU A 14 28.29 6.97 -5.95
CA LEU A 14 28.74 7.08 -7.34
C LEU A 14 29.11 8.50 -7.74
N GLN A 15 28.30 9.47 -7.34
CA GLN A 15 28.58 10.88 -7.59
C GLN A 15 29.88 11.33 -6.93
N LEU A 16 30.13 10.87 -5.70
CA LEU A 16 31.37 11.16 -5.00
C LEU A 16 32.59 10.52 -5.70
N ILE A 17 32.47 9.26 -6.13
CA ILE A 17 33.53 8.58 -6.89
C ILE A 17 33.80 9.34 -8.20
N ALA A 18 32.76 9.69 -8.95
CA ALA A 18 32.88 10.43 -10.20
C ALA A 18 33.54 11.80 -10.01
N SER A 19 33.19 12.52 -8.94
CA SER A 19 33.80 13.81 -8.59
C SER A 19 35.29 13.66 -8.27
N ASN A 20 35.66 12.63 -7.51
CA ASN A 20 37.04 12.31 -7.19
C ASN A 20 37.88 11.96 -8.44
N ILE A 21 37.32 11.22 -9.39
CA ILE A 21 37.98 10.91 -10.67
C ILE A 21 38.16 12.20 -11.50
N ARG A 22 37.14 13.07 -11.57
CA ARG A 22 37.25 14.38 -12.25
C ARG A 22 38.28 15.29 -11.61
N ALA A 23 38.52 15.17 -10.31
CA ALA A 23 39.58 15.88 -9.60
C ALA A 23 41.00 15.33 -9.86
N GLY A 24 41.14 14.31 -10.72
CA GLY A 24 42.42 13.75 -11.14
C GLY A 24 42.88 12.54 -10.32
N LEU A 25 42.05 12.00 -9.43
CA LEU A 25 42.37 10.74 -8.75
C LEU A 25 42.22 9.56 -9.71
N THR A 26 43.10 8.56 -9.57
CA THR A 26 42.93 7.27 -10.25
C THR A 26 41.63 6.61 -9.78
N THR A 27 41.00 5.79 -10.63
CA THR A 27 39.76 5.07 -10.30
C THR A 27 39.87 4.30 -8.97
N GLU A 28 41.01 3.65 -8.76
CA GLU A 28 41.33 2.93 -7.52
C GLU A 28 41.37 3.88 -6.32
N ARG A 29 42.07 5.00 -6.42
CA ARG A 29 42.19 5.95 -5.32
C ARG A 29 40.86 6.63 -5.03
N ALA A 30 40.12 7.02 -6.07
CA ALA A 30 38.78 7.60 -5.97
C ALA A 30 37.83 6.67 -5.22
N LEU A 31 37.87 5.37 -5.51
CA LEU A 31 37.05 4.37 -4.83
C LEU A 31 37.39 4.27 -3.33
N ILE A 32 38.69 4.27 -3.00
CA ILE A 32 39.18 4.19 -1.62
C ILE A 32 38.76 5.42 -0.80
N VAL A 33 38.96 6.63 -1.35
CA VAL A 33 38.66 7.87 -0.62
C VAL A 33 37.15 8.17 -0.53
N SER A 34 36.34 7.53 -1.38
CA SER A 34 34.89 7.67 -1.36
C SER A 34 34.21 6.78 -0.32
N ALA A 35 34.96 5.95 0.42
CA ALA A 35 34.42 5.10 1.48
C ALA A 35 34.09 5.91 2.75
N ARG A 36 32.99 6.68 2.71
CA ARG A 36 32.59 7.57 3.79
C ARG A 36 31.63 6.92 4.81
N PRO A 37 31.71 7.28 6.11
CA PRO A 37 30.87 6.72 7.18
C PRO A 37 29.36 6.78 6.91
N GLU A 38 28.88 7.83 6.25
CA GLU A 38 27.48 8.02 5.90
C GLU A 38 26.91 6.92 4.99
N PHE A 39 27.75 6.14 4.31
CA PHE A 39 27.32 5.05 3.42
C PHE A 39 27.10 3.71 4.14
N GLY A 40 27.33 3.65 5.46
CA GLY A 40 26.95 2.54 6.34
C GLY A 40 27.45 1.17 5.84
N PRO A 41 26.57 0.21 5.48
CA PRO A 41 27.00 -1.10 4.97
C PRO A 41 27.91 -1.03 3.75
N LEU A 42 27.73 -0.04 2.87
CA LEU A 42 28.56 0.14 1.68
C LEU A 42 29.98 0.61 2.05
N GLU A 43 30.11 1.49 3.05
CA GLU A 43 31.41 1.93 3.58
C GLU A 43 32.26 0.74 4.03
N LEU A 44 31.68 -0.15 4.82
CA LEU A 44 32.39 -1.32 5.36
C LEU A 44 32.93 -2.23 4.25
N GLU A 45 32.14 -2.44 3.21
CA GLU A 45 32.56 -3.27 2.07
C GLU A 45 33.55 -2.54 1.16
N LEU A 46 33.40 -1.22 0.95
CA LEU A 46 34.39 -0.40 0.24
C LEU A 46 35.75 -0.38 0.97
N LYS A 47 35.77 -0.28 2.30
CA LYS A 47 37.01 -0.36 3.10
C LYS A 47 37.67 -1.73 3.00
N LYS A 48 36.89 -2.82 3.02
CA LYS A 48 37.41 -4.17 2.81
C LYS A 48 38.00 -4.33 1.41
N ALA A 49 37.29 -3.87 0.38
CA ALA A 49 37.79 -3.91 -0.99
C ALA A 49 39.07 -3.09 -1.13
N SER A 50 39.11 -1.89 -0.54
CA SER A 50 40.31 -1.04 -0.49
C SER A 50 41.52 -1.76 0.09
N LYS A 51 41.36 -2.46 1.22
CA LYS A 51 42.44 -3.24 1.85
C LYS A 51 42.96 -4.34 0.92
N ARG A 52 42.07 -5.01 0.17
CA ARG A 52 42.43 -6.08 -0.76
C ARG A 52 43.16 -5.56 -1.99
N ILE A 53 42.72 -4.43 -2.53
CA ILE A 53 43.39 -3.72 -3.63
C ILE A 53 44.81 -3.36 -3.21
N LEU A 54 44.98 -2.79 -2.01
CA LEU A 54 46.31 -2.47 -1.46
C LEU A 54 47.20 -3.70 -1.25
N THR A 55 46.63 -4.88 -1.02
CA THR A 55 47.37 -6.15 -0.91
C THR A 55 47.62 -6.84 -2.26
N GLY A 56 47.33 -6.18 -3.39
CA GLY A 56 47.62 -6.67 -4.74
C GLY A 56 46.48 -7.44 -5.42
N THR A 57 45.25 -7.43 -4.86
CA THR A 57 44.09 -8.00 -5.56
C THR A 57 43.64 -7.03 -6.66
N PRO A 58 43.32 -7.52 -7.88
CA PRO A 58 42.74 -6.68 -8.93
C PRO A 58 41.47 -5.97 -8.44
N ILE A 59 41.32 -4.69 -8.80
CA ILE A 59 40.15 -3.88 -8.42
C ILE A 59 38.83 -4.51 -8.90
N GLN A 60 38.84 -5.15 -10.06
CA GLN A 60 37.67 -5.80 -10.64
C GLN A 60 37.14 -6.92 -9.74
N ASP A 61 38.05 -7.73 -9.19
CA ASP A 61 37.73 -8.84 -8.30
C ASP A 61 37.30 -8.35 -6.92
N ALA A 62 37.98 -7.31 -6.41
CA ALA A 62 37.64 -6.70 -5.14
C ALA A 62 36.24 -6.07 -5.14
N LEU A 63 35.87 -5.41 -6.25
CA LEU A 63 34.54 -4.85 -6.45
C LEU A 63 33.47 -5.93 -6.63
N ALA A 64 33.75 -6.99 -7.41
CA ALA A 64 32.80 -8.08 -7.62
C ALA A 64 32.37 -8.74 -6.30
N GLU A 65 33.28 -8.85 -5.32
CA GLU A 65 32.95 -9.35 -3.99
C GLU A 65 31.99 -8.46 -3.19
N ILE A 66 32.01 -7.14 -3.40
CA ILE A 66 31.06 -6.22 -2.76
C ILE A 66 29.63 -6.56 -3.22
N ALA A 67 29.41 -6.73 -4.53
CA ALA A 67 28.11 -7.08 -5.09
C ALA A 67 27.59 -8.40 -4.52
N ASN A 68 28.45 -9.42 -4.44
CA ASN A 68 28.10 -10.74 -3.90
C ASN A 68 27.67 -10.69 -2.42
N ARG A 69 28.28 -9.82 -1.61
CA ARG A 69 28.00 -9.70 -0.17
C ARG A 69 26.76 -8.86 0.13
N ILE A 70 26.55 -7.77 -0.61
CA ILE A 70 25.43 -6.84 -0.38
C ILE A 70 24.13 -7.35 -1.02
N GLN A 71 24.23 -8.17 -2.08
CA GLN A 71 23.10 -8.78 -2.80
C GLN A 71 22.09 -7.73 -3.28
N SER A 72 22.59 -6.65 -3.88
CA SER A 72 21.78 -5.63 -4.54
C SER A 72 21.97 -5.71 -6.05
N LYS A 73 20.85 -5.76 -6.79
CA LYS A 73 20.87 -5.80 -8.26
C LYS A 73 21.42 -4.49 -8.85
N SER A 74 21.04 -3.35 -8.27
CA SER A 74 21.55 -2.05 -8.73
C SER A 74 23.05 -1.93 -8.50
N LEU A 75 23.55 -2.42 -7.36
CA LEU A 75 24.98 -2.45 -7.07
C LEU A 75 25.74 -3.40 -8.00
N GLU A 76 25.21 -4.59 -8.27
CA GLU A 76 25.80 -5.55 -9.21
C GLU A 76 25.95 -4.96 -10.61
N LYS A 77 24.88 -4.33 -11.13
CA LYS A 77 24.91 -3.62 -12.42
C LYS A 77 25.92 -2.48 -12.43
N THR A 78 25.99 -1.74 -11.33
CA THR A 78 26.94 -0.64 -11.15
C THR A 78 28.38 -1.11 -11.18
N ILE A 79 28.70 -2.17 -10.43
CA ILE A 79 30.04 -2.74 -10.38
C ILE A 79 30.45 -3.31 -11.74
N TRP A 80 29.53 -3.93 -12.47
CA TRP A 80 29.78 -4.36 -13.85
C TRP A 80 30.12 -3.20 -14.79
N LEU A 81 29.41 -2.07 -14.69
CA LEU A 81 29.69 -0.87 -15.47
C LEU A 81 31.05 -0.25 -15.09
N VAL A 82 31.34 -0.16 -13.80
CA VAL A 82 32.64 0.30 -13.29
C VAL A 82 33.75 -0.57 -13.88
N ASN A 83 33.64 -1.89 -13.76
CA ASN A 83 34.64 -2.86 -14.25
C ASN A 83 34.91 -2.72 -15.76
N LYS A 84 33.88 -2.42 -16.56
CA LYS A 84 34.05 -2.13 -17.99
C LYS A 84 34.73 -0.81 -18.28
N GLY A 85 34.61 0.18 -17.40
CA GLY A 85 35.12 1.54 -17.59
C GLY A 85 36.46 1.85 -16.91
N ILE A 86 37.03 0.95 -16.09
CA ILE A 86 38.25 1.21 -15.29
C ILE A 86 39.44 1.68 -16.16
N GLY A 87 39.54 1.21 -17.41
CA GLY A 87 40.58 1.62 -18.36
C GLY A 87 40.35 2.98 -19.04
N SER A 88 39.18 3.57 -18.88
CA SER A 88 38.74 4.76 -19.64
C SER A 88 38.98 6.09 -18.91
N GLY A 89 39.54 6.07 -17.69
CA GLY A 89 39.94 7.27 -16.95
C GLY A 89 38.80 8.29 -16.82
N GLY A 90 38.98 9.51 -17.30
CA GLY A 90 37.97 10.58 -17.21
C GLY A 90 36.59 10.23 -17.78
N GLN A 91 36.52 9.38 -18.81
CA GLN A 91 35.25 8.95 -19.40
C GLN A 91 34.40 8.10 -18.44
N ILE A 92 35.03 7.39 -17.48
CA ILE A 92 34.28 6.65 -16.46
C ILE A 92 33.52 7.59 -15.54
N ALA A 93 34.03 8.81 -15.30
CA ALA A 93 33.39 9.75 -14.40
C ALA A 93 32.05 10.23 -14.97
N ASP A 94 31.96 10.42 -16.29
CA ASP A 94 30.71 10.78 -16.97
C ASP A 94 29.71 9.62 -16.88
N VAL A 95 30.16 8.38 -17.13
CA VAL A 95 29.33 7.17 -17.02
C VAL A 95 28.79 6.98 -15.60
N LEU A 96 29.62 7.21 -14.56
CA LEU A 96 29.20 7.09 -13.16
C LEU A 96 28.24 8.22 -12.75
N THR A 97 28.42 9.42 -13.29
CA THR A 97 27.52 10.56 -13.07
C THR A 97 26.15 10.25 -13.69
N GLN A 98 26.13 9.81 -14.95
CA GLN A 98 24.89 9.40 -15.62
C GLN A 98 24.18 8.27 -14.87
N LEU A 99 24.92 7.25 -14.44
CA LEU A 99 24.35 6.15 -13.66
C LEU A 99 23.81 6.62 -12.29
N SER A 100 24.47 7.57 -11.63
CA SER A 100 23.97 8.18 -10.41
C SER A 100 22.63 8.88 -10.65
N ASP A 101 22.52 9.66 -11.72
CA ASP A 101 21.29 10.35 -12.10
C ASP A 101 20.17 9.35 -12.43
N ASP A 102 20.47 8.31 -13.21
CA ASP A 102 19.52 7.22 -13.53
C ASP A 102 19.00 6.51 -12.25
N LEU A 103 19.89 6.20 -11.30
CA LEU A 103 19.51 5.55 -10.05
C LEU A 103 18.71 6.50 -9.14
N ARG A 104 19.01 7.80 -9.16
CA ARG A 104 18.28 8.82 -8.41
C ARG A 104 16.86 9.00 -8.96
N GLU A 105 16.72 9.05 -10.29
CA GLU A 105 15.42 9.05 -10.97
C GLU A 105 14.63 7.76 -10.66
N GLN A 106 15.29 6.60 -10.72
CA GLN A 106 14.66 5.33 -10.36
C GLN A 106 14.15 5.35 -8.91
N ASN A 107 14.93 5.88 -7.97
CA ASN A 107 14.52 6.00 -6.58
C ASN A 107 13.33 6.96 -6.40
N SER A 108 13.33 8.13 -7.08
CA SER A 108 12.19 9.04 -7.02
C SER A 108 10.92 8.45 -7.62
N LEU A 109 11.03 7.72 -8.74
CA LEU A 109 9.88 7.01 -9.33
C LEU A 109 9.32 5.96 -8.38
N GLN A 110 10.18 5.21 -7.70
CA GLN A 110 9.74 4.22 -6.71
C GLN A 110 9.03 4.86 -5.52
N ASP A 111 9.52 6.01 -5.05
CA ASP A 111 8.88 6.76 -3.97
C ASP A 111 7.54 7.36 -4.42
N GLU A 112 7.43 7.86 -5.64
CA GLU A 112 6.18 8.32 -6.25
C GLU A 112 5.16 7.18 -6.38
N ILE A 113 5.57 6.02 -6.88
CA ILE A 113 4.72 4.82 -6.97
C ILE A 113 4.18 4.43 -5.57
N ARG A 114 5.05 4.44 -4.54
CA ARG A 114 4.63 4.12 -3.16
C ARG A 114 3.65 5.14 -2.61
N ALA A 115 3.87 6.43 -2.87
CA ALA A 115 2.95 7.49 -2.46
C ALA A 115 1.58 7.31 -3.14
N ASN A 116 1.55 7.08 -4.45
CA ASN A 116 0.33 6.83 -5.21
C ASN A 116 -0.43 5.60 -4.70
N ILE A 117 0.28 4.48 -4.48
CA ILE A 117 -0.30 3.26 -3.90
C ILE A 117 -0.92 3.54 -2.51
N SER A 118 -0.25 4.35 -1.70
CA SER A 118 -0.73 4.69 -0.34
C SER A 118 -2.06 5.45 -0.39
N ILE A 119 -2.24 6.34 -1.38
CA ILE A 119 -3.51 7.06 -1.60
C ILE A 119 -4.64 6.09 -1.94
N TYR A 120 -4.41 5.14 -2.85
CA TYR A 120 -5.42 4.14 -3.21
C TYR A 120 -5.81 3.25 -2.03
N ILE A 121 -4.83 2.80 -1.24
CA ILE A 121 -5.09 2.01 -0.02
C ILE A 121 -5.96 2.82 0.95
N MET A 122 -5.64 4.10 1.16
CA MET A 122 -6.42 4.99 2.01
C MET A 122 -7.87 5.12 1.52
N LEU A 123 -8.08 5.32 0.22
CA LEU A 123 -9.42 5.41 -0.38
C LEU A 123 -10.25 4.13 -0.16
N ILE A 124 -9.67 2.97 -0.45
CA ILE A 124 -10.35 1.67 -0.25
C ILE A 124 -10.63 1.45 1.23
N PHE A 125 -9.68 1.80 2.11
CA PHE A 125 -9.87 1.73 3.55
C PHE A 125 -11.05 2.58 3.99
N PHE A 126 -11.13 3.86 3.61
CA PHE A 126 -12.26 4.72 3.96
C PHE A 126 -13.59 4.23 3.40
N ALA A 127 -13.61 3.79 2.14
CA ALA A 127 -14.80 3.26 1.50
C ALA A 127 -15.32 2.01 2.23
N ALA A 128 -14.44 1.09 2.64
CA ALA A 128 -14.83 -0.13 3.34
C ALA A 128 -15.08 0.07 4.84
N ALA A 129 -14.32 0.94 5.50
CA ALA A 129 -14.40 1.20 6.94
C ALA A 129 -15.60 2.07 7.32
N ILE A 130 -15.99 3.03 6.47
CA ILE A 130 -17.04 4.01 6.77
C ILE A 130 -18.13 3.96 5.70
N GLY A 131 -17.76 4.05 4.42
CA GLY A 131 -18.72 4.18 3.32
C GLY A 131 -19.71 3.01 3.22
N ALA A 132 -19.21 1.78 3.17
CA ALA A 132 -20.03 0.58 3.08
C ALA A 132 -20.93 0.38 4.33
N PRO A 133 -20.40 0.42 5.58
CA PRO A 133 -21.22 0.37 6.79
C PRO A 133 -22.33 1.43 6.82
N MET A 134 -22.03 2.65 6.38
CA MET A 134 -23.02 3.72 6.33
C MET A 134 -24.15 3.42 5.35
N MET A 135 -23.81 2.99 4.13
CA MET A 135 -24.79 2.66 3.11
C MET A 135 -25.67 1.48 3.52
N PHE A 136 -25.07 0.40 4.03
CA PHE A 136 -25.83 -0.77 4.49
C PHE A 136 -26.66 -0.46 5.75
N GLY A 137 -26.14 0.34 6.67
CA GLY A 137 -26.85 0.75 7.89
C GLY A 137 -28.10 1.57 7.57
N ILE A 138 -27.98 2.55 6.67
CA ILE A 138 -29.12 3.37 6.20
C ILE A 138 -30.14 2.50 5.46
N SER A 139 -29.67 1.64 4.54
CA SER A 139 -30.56 0.76 3.76
C SER A 139 -31.38 -0.17 4.67
N SER A 140 -30.70 -0.82 5.62
CA SER A 140 -31.36 -1.69 6.61
C SER A 140 -32.36 -0.92 7.47
N PHE A 141 -32.02 0.29 7.88
CA PHE A 141 -32.89 1.15 8.68
C PHE A 141 -34.17 1.56 7.93
N ILE A 142 -34.06 1.94 6.66
CA ILE A 142 -35.22 2.29 5.81
C ILE A 142 -36.17 1.09 5.72
N VAL A 143 -35.66 -0.10 5.43
CA VAL A 143 -36.52 -1.30 5.34
C VAL A 143 -37.21 -1.59 6.67
N GLN A 144 -36.52 -1.41 7.80
CA GLN A 144 -37.11 -1.58 9.13
C GLN A 144 -38.27 -0.61 9.41
N ILE A 145 -38.19 0.64 8.96
CA ILE A 145 -39.31 1.58 9.09
C ILE A 145 -40.48 1.13 8.21
N LEU A 146 -40.21 0.81 6.93
CA LEU A 146 -41.25 0.42 5.98
C LEU A 146 -42.01 -0.82 6.45
N SER A 147 -41.31 -1.84 6.95
CA SER A 147 -41.95 -3.05 7.48
C SER A 147 -42.81 -2.74 8.71
N LYS A 148 -42.35 -1.88 9.62
CA LYS A 148 -43.09 -1.54 10.84
C LYS A 148 -44.35 -0.73 10.55
N GLN A 149 -44.31 0.18 9.57
CA GLN A 149 -45.50 0.92 9.14
C GLN A 149 -46.55 0.00 8.50
N ILE A 150 -46.11 -0.99 7.69
CA ILE A 150 -47.02 -1.97 7.09
C ILE A 150 -47.65 -2.89 8.16
N SER A 151 -46.86 -3.38 9.12
CA SER A 151 -47.39 -4.22 10.21
C SER A 151 -48.24 -3.44 11.22
N GLY A 152 -47.94 -2.16 11.48
CA GLY A 152 -48.75 -1.28 12.32
C GLY A 152 -50.16 -1.05 11.80
N LEU A 153 -50.37 -1.20 10.48
CA LEU A 153 -51.69 -1.13 9.84
C LEU A 153 -52.52 -2.42 9.97
N GLN A 154 -51.93 -3.55 10.37
CA GLN A 154 -52.62 -4.85 10.48
C GLN A 154 -53.30 -5.10 11.83
N ASN A 155 -52.96 -4.32 12.88
CA ASN A 155 -53.58 -4.46 14.21
C ASN A 155 -54.88 -3.66 14.39
N ILE A 156 -55.42 -3.08 13.32
CA ILE A 156 -56.77 -2.53 13.32
C ILE A 156 -57.66 -3.56 12.64
N GLU A 157 -58.49 -4.27 13.41
CA GLU A 157 -59.62 -5.07 12.92
C GLU A 157 -60.63 -4.13 12.22
N VAL A 158 -60.30 -3.65 11.02
CA VAL A 158 -61.24 -2.94 10.18
C VAL A 158 -61.89 -3.96 9.25
N PRO A 159 -63.23 -4.05 9.22
CA PRO A 159 -63.96 -4.84 8.23
C PRO A 159 -63.43 -4.55 6.82
N VAL A 160 -63.08 -5.62 6.10
CA VAL A 160 -62.32 -5.67 4.83
C VAL A 160 -62.93 -4.81 3.69
N ALA A 161 -64.11 -4.24 3.89
CA ALA A 161 -64.85 -3.50 2.86
C ALA A 161 -64.44 -2.02 2.68
N GLN A 162 -63.62 -1.41 3.56
CA GLN A 162 -63.27 0.03 3.46
C GLN A 162 -61.77 0.35 3.46
N VAL A 163 -60.88 -0.64 3.52
CA VAL A 163 -59.42 -0.43 3.62
C VAL A 163 -58.76 -0.23 2.24
N SER A 164 -59.40 -0.66 1.15
CA SER A 164 -58.81 -0.67 -0.19
C SER A 164 -58.55 0.72 -0.81
N SER A 165 -58.98 1.82 -0.19
CA SER A 165 -58.94 3.17 -0.78
C SER A 165 -58.15 4.22 0.01
N ARG A 166 -57.50 3.86 1.13
CA ARG A 166 -56.83 4.85 2.00
C ARG A 166 -55.33 4.67 2.23
N THR A 167 -54.69 3.66 1.65
CA THR A 167 -53.22 3.55 1.73
C THR A 167 -52.63 3.39 0.32
N PRO A 168 -51.72 4.28 -0.13
CA PRO A 168 -51.05 4.20 -1.45
C PRO A 168 -50.25 2.91 -1.69
N PHE A 169 -50.15 2.04 -0.68
CA PHE A 169 -49.37 0.81 -0.65
C PHE A 169 -50.24 -0.46 -0.58
N ALA A 170 -51.57 -0.36 -0.64
CA ALA A 170 -52.50 -1.50 -0.47
C ALA A 170 -52.49 -2.56 -1.58
N GLY A 171 -51.79 -2.32 -2.71
CA GLY A 171 -51.79 -3.21 -3.88
C GLY A 171 -50.45 -3.89 -4.17
N LEU A 172 -49.42 -3.67 -3.34
CA LEU A 172 -48.13 -4.33 -3.54
C LEU A 172 -48.20 -5.75 -2.95
N PRO A 173 -47.69 -6.78 -3.66
CA PRO A 173 -47.58 -8.12 -3.09
C PRO A 173 -46.77 -8.02 -1.78
N GLN A 174 -47.40 -8.40 -0.66
CA GLN A 174 -46.76 -8.47 0.64
C GLN A 174 -45.72 -9.59 0.61
N SER A 175 -44.54 -9.31 0.05
CA SER A 175 -43.39 -10.12 0.36
C SER A 175 -43.11 -9.93 1.85
N ASN A 176 -43.13 -11.03 2.60
CA ASN A 176 -42.72 -11.11 4.00
C ASN A 176 -41.20 -10.85 4.13
N ILE A 177 -40.76 -9.66 3.71
CA ILE A 177 -39.39 -9.22 3.92
C ILE A 177 -39.30 -8.89 5.41
N SER A 178 -38.93 -9.90 6.19
CA SER A 178 -38.68 -9.73 7.61
C SER A 178 -37.50 -8.75 7.79
N PRO A 179 -37.60 -7.78 8.71
CA PRO A 179 -36.49 -6.91 9.07
C PRO A 179 -35.21 -7.67 9.42
N ASP A 180 -35.36 -8.86 10.01
CA ASP A 180 -34.25 -9.73 10.39
C ASP A 180 -33.53 -10.31 9.17
N PHE A 181 -34.26 -10.61 8.09
CA PHE A 181 -33.64 -11.07 6.84
C PHE A 181 -32.74 -9.98 6.24
N VAL A 182 -33.20 -8.72 6.23
CA VAL A 182 -32.40 -7.61 5.69
C VAL A 182 -31.19 -7.30 6.56
N LEU A 183 -31.28 -7.50 7.88
CA LEU A 183 -30.14 -7.36 8.77
C LEU A 183 -29.06 -8.39 8.51
N VAL A 184 -29.43 -9.68 8.49
CA VAL A 184 -28.50 -10.77 8.19
C VAL A 184 -27.90 -10.58 6.79
N PHE A 185 -28.70 -10.15 5.82
CA PHE A 185 -28.21 -9.83 4.49
C PHE A 185 -27.20 -8.68 4.50
N ALA A 186 -27.48 -7.58 5.20
CA ALA A 186 -26.59 -6.42 5.28
C ALA A 186 -25.26 -6.77 5.98
N GLU A 187 -25.31 -7.55 7.06
CA GLU A 187 -24.11 -8.01 7.77
C GLU A 187 -23.26 -8.95 6.90
N LEU A 188 -23.89 -9.87 6.17
CA LEU A 188 -23.19 -10.78 5.26
C LEU A 188 -22.60 -10.02 4.06
N ALA A 189 -23.35 -9.11 3.45
CA ALA A 189 -22.88 -8.25 2.36
C ALA A 189 -21.72 -7.36 2.79
N LEU A 190 -21.78 -6.80 4.00
CA LEU A 190 -20.69 -6.02 4.58
C LEU A 190 -19.45 -6.89 4.83
N LEU A 191 -19.63 -8.11 5.36
CA LEU A 191 -18.53 -9.06 5.56
C LEU A 191 -17.83 -9.37 4.24
N VAL A 192 -18.59 -9.67 3.19
CA VAL A 192 -18.04 -9.93 1.85
C VAL A 192 -17.28 -8.71 1.33
N THR A 193 -17.84 -7.51 1.49
CA THR A 193 -17.21 -6.25 1.07
C THR A 193 -15.88 -6.02 1.80
N VAL A 194 -15.82 -6.27 3.10
CA VAL A 194 -14.61 -6.14 3.91
C VAL A 194 -13.53 -7.14 3.48
N ILE A 195 -13.92 -8.38 3.17
CA ILE A 195 -12.99 -9.39 2.66
C ILE A 195 -12.37 -8.90 1.34
N PHE A 196 -13.21 -8.53 0.35
CA PHE A 196 -12.71 -8.07 -0.95
C PHE A 196 -11.89 -6.79 -0.85
N ALA A 197 -12.27 -5.84 0.02
CA ALA A 197 -11.50 -4.63 0.27
C ALA A 197 -10.11 -4.96 0.84
N SER A 198 -10.04 -5.86 1.84
CA SER A 198 -8.78 -6.28 2.46
C SER A 198 -7.84 -6.99 1.48
N LEU A 199 -8.38 -7.87 0.63
CA LEU A 199 -7.62 -8.57 -0.41
C LEU A 199 -7.10 -7.57 -1.46
N THR A 200 -7.97 -6.69 -1.96
CA THR A 200 -7.60 -5.65 -2.93
C THR A 200 -6.48 -4.75 -2.39
N MET A 201 -6.57 -4.31 -1.13
CA MET A 201 -5.47 -3.56 -0.47
C MET A 201 -4.17 -4.36 -0.38
N GLY A 202 -4.25 -5.67 -0.13
CA GLY A 202 -3.09 -6.56 -0.13
C GLY A 202 -2.38 -6.66 -1.48
N VAL A 203 -3.17 -6.86 -2.54
CA VAL A 203 -2.70 -6.95 -3.93
C VAL A 203 -2.05 -5.64 -4.36
N ILE A 204 -2.71 -4.50 -4.10
CA ILE A 204 -2.18 -3.19 -4.50
C ILE A 204 -0.89 -2.84 -3.73
N ASN A 205 -0.81 -3.13 -2.44
CA ASN A 205 0.37 -2.76 -1.65
C ASN A 205 1.59 -3.66 -1.92
N THR A 206 1.37 -4.97 -2.04
CA THR A 206 2.48 -5.94 -2.02
C THR A 206 2.56 -6.84 -3.24
N GLY A 207 1.60 -6.74 -4.16
CA GLY A 207 1.48 -7.63 -5.32
C GLY A 207 1.00 -9.04 -4.98
N ASN A 208 0.69 -9.36 -3.72
CA ASN A 208 0.27 -10.69 -3.28
C ASN A 208 -1.00 -10.61 -2.43
N GLU A 209 -2.03 -11.34 -2.84
CA GLU A 209 -3.32 -11.46 -2.15
C GLU A 209 -3.17 -11.90 -0.68
N LYS A 210 -2.17 -12.74 -0.37
CA LYS A 210 -1.96 -13.28 0.98
C LYS A 210 -1.64 -12.20 2.01
N ASN A 211 -1.04 -11.08 1.59
CA ASN A 211 -0.78 -9.96 2.50
C ASN A 211 -2.05 -9.17 2.82
N GLY A 212 -3.13 -9.34 2.05
CA GLY A 212 -4.43 -8.70 2.28
C GLY A 212 -5.07 -9.13 3.60
N PHE A 213 -4.87 -10.38 3.99
CA PHE A 213 -5.38 -10.94 5.25
C PHE A 213 -4.93 -10.16 6.50
N LYS A 214 -3.81 -9.43 6.43
CA LYS A 214 -3.35 -8.59 7.55
C LYS A 214 -4.27 -7.41 7.82
N TYR A 215 -4.96 -6.89 6.80
CA TYR A 215 -5.88 -5.76 6.93
C TYR A 215 -7.27 -6.20 7.40
N LEU A 216 -7.66 -7.45 7.12
CA LEU A 216 -8.98 -8.00 7.40
C LEU A 216 -9.44 -7.80 8.86
N PRO A 217 -8.69 -8.18 9.91
CA PRO A 217 -9.18 -8.05 11.29
C PRO A 217 -9.43 -6.59 11.70
N VAL A 218 -8.57 -5.67 11.25
CA VAL A 218 -8.70 -4.24 11.56
C VAL A 218 -9.92 -3.65 10.85
N LEU A 219 -10.08 -3.92 9.56
CA LEU A 219 -11.25 -3.47 8.80
C LEU A 219 -12.54 -4.06 9.34
N PHE A 220 -12.54 -5.35 9.68
CA PHE A 220 -13.72 -6.02 10.22
C PHE A 220 -14.22 -5.31 11.49
N ILE A 221 -13.34 -5.07 12.45
CA ILE A 221 -13.70 -4.39 13.70
C ILE A 221 -14.25 -2.98 13.42
N ILE A 222 -13.56 -2.20 12.60
CA ILE A 222 -13.95 -0.80 12.32
C ILE A 222 -15.27 -0.75 11.55
N SER A 223 -15.40 -1.54 10.48
CA SER A 223 -16.59 -1.56 9.63
C SER A 223 -17.83 -2.03 10.40
N PHE A 224 -17.73 -3.10 11.20
CA PHE A 224 -18.86 -3.58 11.99
C PHE A 224 -19.20 -2.61 13.13
N ALA A 225 -18.20 -2.04 13.82
CA ALA A 225 -18.45 -1.01 14.83
C ALA A 225 -19.15 0.21 14.23
N ALA A 226 -18.72 0.67 13.05
CA ALA A 226 -19.37 1.76 12.32
C ALA A 226 -20.81 1.42 11.93
N PHE A 227 -21.05 0.20 11.43
CA PHE A 227 -22.39 -0.27 11.06
C PHE A 227 -23.36 -0.23 12.24
N PHE A 228 -22.97 -0.80 13.38
CA PHE A 228 -23.79 -0.78 14.60
C PHE A 228 -23.98 0.63 15.15
N ALA A 229 -22.94 1.46 15.16
CA ALA A 229 -23.02 2.84 15.62
C ALA A 229 -24.02 3.66 14.79
N ILE A 230 -23.93 3.57 13.46
CA ILE A 230 -24.83 4.29 12.54
C ILE A 230 -26.27 3.84 12.76
N ARG A 231 -26.50 2.54 12.89
CA ARG A 231 -27.84 2.00 13.17
C ARG A 231 -28.37 2.45 14.52
N LEU A 232 -27.53 2.48 15.57
CA LEU A 232 -27.92 2.95 16.90
C LEU A 232 -28.31 4.43 16.87
N ILE A 233 -27.53 5.27 16.17
CA ILE A 233 -27.83 6.69 15.96
C ILE A 233 -29.18 6.85 15.25
N LEU A 234 -29.38 6.17 14.12
CA LEU A 234 -30.62 6.26 13.34
C LEU A 234 -31.83 5.81 14.16
N SER A 235 -31.75 4.66 14.83
CA SER A 235 -32.86 4.15 15.66
C SER A 235 -33.22 5.09 16.83
N THR A 236 -32.24 5.78 17.40
CA THR A 236 -32.45 6.75 18.49
C THR A 236 -33.09 8.04 17.97
N MET A 237 -32.57 8.58 16.86
CA MET A 237 -33.08 9.83 16.27
C MET A 237 -34.52 9.68 15.77
N PHE A 238 -34.84 8.54 15.18
CA PHE A 238 -36.15 8.28 14.57
C PHE A 238 -37.06 7.43 15.45
N LYS A 239 -36.77 7.34 16.75
CA LYS A 239 -37.60 6.62 17.73
C LYS A 239 -39.04 7.14 17.79
N GLN A 240 -39.27 8.40 17.40
CA GLN A 240 -40.61 9.00 17.30
C GLN A 240 -41.34 8.68 15.98
N LEU A 241 -40.63 8.18 14.97
CA LEU A 241 -41.17 7.86 13.64
C LEU A 241 -41.48 6.36 13.45
N ILE A 242 -41.01 5.55 14.41
CA ILE A 242 -41.21 4.10 14.56
C ILE A 242 -42.34 3.87 15.55
#